data_AF-A0A9E5SYX9-F1
#
_entry.id   AF-A0A9E5SYX9-F1
#
_cell.length_a   1.000
_cell.length_b   1.000
_cell.length_c   1.000
_cell.angle_alpha   90.00
_cell.angle_beta   90.00
_cell.angle_gamma   90.00
#
_symmetry.space_group_name_H-M   'P 1'
#
loop_
_entity.id
_entity.type
_entity.pdbx_description
1 polymer ?
#
loop_
_entity_poly.entity_id
_entity_poly.type
_entity_poly.pdbx_seq_one_letter_code
_entity_poly.pdbx_strand_id
1 'polypeptide(L)'
;GIRVSQRINDNDFGLRTVPGNGLTLVWAPRGPGWPDRGTSWDEARRICRFLSEDGTEIMEEEQNIWRLPTADEAVRSMMLHGQNAGGVWDALKEKSVYERTPDKESPLWDVHSKVIYYWTLDTPADDERRAYIIVYHGGVYTKMKTDEQSYLSFRAVKEAK
;
A
#
# COMPACT_ATOMS: atom_id res chain seq x y z
N GLY A 1 -6.10 -20.55 24.78
CA GLY A 1 -5.96 -21.38 23.58
C GLY A 1 -5.09 -20.65 22.60
N ILE A 2 -4.01 -21.26 22.13
CA ILE A 2 -3.10 -20.63 21.17
C ILE A 2 -3.79 -20.69 19.80
N ARG A 3 -4.41 -19.58 19.37
CA ARG A 3 -4.84 -19.42 17.98
C ARG A 3 -3.61 -19.00 17.19
N VAL A 4 -2.85 -19.97 16.67
CA VAL A 4 -1.90 -19.68 15.60
C VAL A 4 -2.74 -19.43 14.35
N SER A 5 -3.18 -18.18 14.18
CA SER A 5 -3.79 -17.71 12.95
C SER A 5 -2.70 -17.74 11.87
N GLN A 6 -2.73 -18.73 10.98
CA GLN A 6 -1.82 -18.75 9.84
C GLN A 6 -2.21 -17.63 8.88
N ARG A 7 -1.25 -16.77 8.55
CA ARG A 7 -1.40 -15.72 7.54
C ARG A 7 -1.75 -16.37 6.20
N ILE A 8 -2.75 -15.82 5.51
CA ILE A 8 -3.05 -16.24 4.14
C ILE A 8 -1.97 -15.72 3.18
N ASN A 9 -1.36 -16.66 2.46
CA ASN A 9 -0.53 -16.39 1.29
C ASN A 9 -1.05 -17.26 0.14
N ASP A 10 -1.63 -16.63 -0.89
CA ASP A 10 -2.12 -17.31 -2.09
C ASP A 10 -1.02 -17.56 -3.14
N ASN A 11 0.22 -17.13 -2.86
CA ASN A 11 1.37 -17.15 -3.76
C ASN A 11 1.16 -16.44 -5.11
N ASP A 12 0.13 -15.61 -5.22
CA ASP A 12 -0.09 -14.76 -6.39
C ASP A 12 0.42 -13.34 -6.11
N PHE A 13 1.55 -13.03 -6.72
CA PHE A 13 2.20 -11.72 -6.64
C PHE A 13 2.02 -10.91 -7.92
N GLY A 14 1.07 -11.29 -8.77
CA GLY A 14 0.70 -10.56 -9.97
C GLY A 14 -0.11 -9.30 -9.67
N LEU A 15 -0.69 -8.74 -10.74
CA LEU A 15 -1.59 -7.60 -10.68
C LEU A 15 -2.89 -8.02 -9.98
N ARG A 16 -3.32 -7.25 -8.98
CA ARG A 16 -4.47 -7.63 -8.12
C ARG A 16 -5.55 -6.57 -8.14
N THR A 17 -6.76 -6.94 -8.55
CA THR A 17 -7.95 -6.12 -8.32
C THR A 17 -8.46 -6.38 -6.90
N VAL A 18 -8.47 -5.35 -6.06
CA VAL A 18 -8.85 -5.45 -4.65
C VAL A 18 -10.08 -4.57 -4.39
N PRO A 19 -11.24 -5.16 -4.04
CA PRO A 19 -12.38 -4.39 -3.56
C PRO A 19 -12.14 -3.92 -2.13
N GLY A 20 -12.24 -2.61 -1.91
CA GLY A 20 -11.97 -1.96 -0.64
C GLY A 20 -13.15 -1.13 -0.15
N ASN A 21 -13.95 -1.62 0.81
CA ASN A 21 -15.04 -0.87 1.46
C ASN A 21 -15.68 0.26 0.62
N GLY A 22 -16.28 -0.05 -0.54
CA GLY A 22 -16.91 0.92 -1.46
C GLY A 22 -16.01 1.54 -2.55
N LEU A 23 -14.79 1.02 -2.76
CA LEU A 23 -13.91 1.35 -3.89
C LEU A 23 -13.33 0.06 -4.49
N THR A 24 -12.82 0.12 -5.71
CA THR A 24 -12.08 -1.01 -6.31
C THR A 24 -10.83 -0.48 -6.99
N LEU A 25 -9.66 -0.93 -6.53
CA LEU A 25 -8.36 -0.55 -7.08
C LEU A 25 -7.65 -1.74 -7.69
N VAL A 26 -6.83 -1.46 -8.69
CA VAL A 26 -5.84 -2.39 -9.22
C VAL A 26 -4.50 -2.08 -8.57
N TRP A 27 -3.92 -3.07 -7.91
CA TRP A 27 -2.63 -3.00 -7.22
C TRP A 27 -1.54 -3.65 -8.08
N ALA A 28 -0.40 -2.98 -8.18
CA ALA A 28 0.70 -3.38 -9.06
C ALA A 28 1.24 -4.79 -8.72
N PRO A 29 1.73 -5.53 -9.73
CA PRO A 29 2.44 -6.79 -9.52
C PRO A 29 3.79 -6.57 -8.82
N ARG A 30 4.38 -7.65 -8.31
CA ARG A 30 5.74 -7.64 -7.76
C ARG A 30 6.71 -7.18 -8.84
N GLY A 31 7.60 -6.26 -8.47
CA GLY A 31 8.52 -5.63 -9.39
C GLY A 31 8.69 -4.14 -9.06
N PRO A 32 8.90 -3.28 -10.07
CA PRO A 32 9.14 -1.86 -9.83
C PRO A 32 7.97 -1.17 -9.10
N GLY A 33 6.72 -1.55 -9.39
CA GLY A 33 5.53 -1.01 -8.72
C GLY A 33 5.23 -1.60 -7.35
N TRP A 34 5.96 -2.64 -6.95
CA TRP A 34 5.85 -3.27 -5.63
C TRP A 34 7.21 -3.83 -5.19
N PRO A 35 8.14 -2.94 -4.79
CA PRO A 35 9.49 -3.34 -4.44
C PRO A 35 9.56 -4.00 -3.06
N ASP A 36 10.56 -4.86 -2.86
CA ASP A 36 10.88 -5.54 -1.59
C ASP A 36 12.01 -4.84 -0.80
N ARG A 37 12.38 -3.63 -1.24
CA ARG A 37 13.44 -2.79 -0.66
C ARG A 37 12.92 -1.42 -0.26
N GLY A 38 13.70 -0.76 0.59
CA GLY A 38 13.43 0.61 1.04
C GLY A 38 13.50 1.61 -0.11
N THR A 39 12.67 2.64 -0.06
CA THR A 39 12.74 3.78 -0.98
C THR A 39 12.16 5.04 -0.32
N SER A 40 12.61 6.22 -0.75
CA SER A 40 12.02 7.50 -0.35
C SER A 40 10.67 7.72 -1.01
N TRP A 41 9.90 8.65 -0.45
CA TRP A 41 8.57 8.98 -0.96
C TRP A 41 8.62 9.59 -2.37
N ASP A 42 9.58 10.48 -2.63
CA ASP A 42 9.74 11.11 -3.96
C ASP A 42 10.13 10.08 -5.03
N GLU A 43 11.03 9.15 -4.70
CA GLU A 43 11.41 8.07 -5.60
C GLU A 43 10.25 7.11 -5.85
N ALA A 44 9.46 6.75 -4.83
CA ALA A 44 8.25 5.96 -5.00
C ALA A 44 7.25 6.63 -5.95
N ARG A 45 7.03 7.95 -5.82
CA ARG A 45 6.18 8.72 -6.74
C ARG A 45 6.73 8.77 -8.15
N ARG A 46 8.04 8.95 -8.30
CA ARG A 46 8.71 8.91 -9.59
C ARG A 46 8.50 7.55 -10.25
N ILE A 47 8.77 6.45 -9.54
CA ILE A 47 8.57 5.11 -10.10
C ILE A 47 7.13 4.94 -10.56
N CYS A 48 6.14 5.22 -9.71
CA CYS A 48 4.72 5.13 -10.08
C CYS A 48 4.40 5.88 -11.39
N ARG A 49 4.90 7.10 -11.55
CA ARG A 49 4.63 7.94 -12.73
C ARG A 49 5.14 7.34 -14.04
N PHE A 50 6.23 6.59 -13.99
CA PHE A 50 6.90 5.99 -15.15
C PHE A 50 6.58 4.50 -15.31
N LEU A 51 5.73 3.89 -14.47
CA LEU A 51 5.36 2.48 -14.61
C LEU A 51 4.57 2.24 -15.90
N SER A 52 5.02 1.25 -16.67
CA SER A 52 4.28 0.62 -17.78
C SER A 52 2.84 0.25 -17.40
N GLU A 53 1.95 0.11 -18.38
CA GLU A 53 0.52 -0.16 -18.13
C GLU A 53 0.27 -1.43 -17.29
N ASP A 54 1.09 -2.46 -17.48
CA ASP A 54 1.04 -3.71 -16.70
C ASP A 54 1.77 -3.64 -15.35
N GLY A 55 2.55 -2.57 -15.11
CA GLY A 55 3.27 -2.30 -13.88
C GLY A 55 4.56 -3.11 -13.69
N THR A 56 5.07 -3.76 -14.74
CA THR A 56 6.25 -4.65 -14.67
C THR A 56 7.57 -3.96 -14.97
N GLU A 57 7.54 -2.83 -15.68
CA GLU A 57 8.72 -2.06 -16.12
C GLU A 57 8.60 -0.57 -15.82
N ILE A 58 9.76 0.09 -15.63
CA ILE A 58 9.89 1.56 -15.57
C ILE A 58 10.24 2.05 -16.97
N MET A 59 9.37 2.89 -17.54
CA MET A 59 9.52 3.46 -18.87
C MET A 59 10.44 4.69 -18.87
N GLU A 60 10.93 5.07 -20.05
CA GLU A 60 11.69 6.32 -20.23
C GLU A 60 10.78 7.56 -20.19
N GLU A 61 9.53 7.42 -20.62
CA GLU A 61 8.53 8.49 -20.66
C GLU A 61 7.50 8.34 -19.53
N GLU A 62 6.96 9.46 -19.07
CA GLU A 62 5.90 9.46 -18.06
C GLU A 62 4.63 8.80 -18.60
N GLN A 63 4.16 7.77 -17.90
CA GLN A 63 2.94 7.03 -18.25
C GLN A 63 1.71 7.61 -17.54
N ASN A 64 1.88 8.10 -16.31
CA ASN A 64 0.82 8.71 -15.49
C ASN A 64 -0.40 7.77 -15.26
N ILE A 65 -0.18 6.46 -15.29
CA ILE A 65 -1.22 5.44 -15.06
C ILE A 65 -1.29 5.07 -13.58
N TRP A 66 -0.13 4.89 -12.96
CA TRP A 66 -0.01 4.40 -11.59
C TRP A 66 0.36 5.55 -10.65
N ARG A 67 -0.09 5.43 -9.40
CA ARG A 67 0.18 6.38 -8.32
C ARG A 67 0.37 5.65 -6.99
N LEU A 68 0.88 6.38 -6.00
CA LEU A 68 0.73 5.93 -4.62
C LEU A 68 -0.77 5.93 -4.25
N PRO A 69 -1.23 4.98 -3.41
CA PRO A 69 -2.58 5.03 -2.87
C PRO A 69 -2.71 6.21 -1.90
N THR A 70 -3.90 6.76 -1.75
CA THR A 70 -4.21 7.63 -0.61
C THR A 70 -4.22 6.80 0.69
N ALA A 71 -4.14 7.46 1.84
CA ALA A 71 -4.31 6.82 3.15
C ALA A 71 -5.69 6.18 3.28
N ASP A 72 -6.75 6.86 2.78
CA ASP A 72 -8.11 6.32 2.76
C ASP A 72 -8.19 5.03 1.93
N GLU A 73 -7.65 5.05 0.71
CA GLU A 73 -7.66 3.90 -0.19
C GLU A 73 -6.89 2.71 0.39
N ALA A 74 -5.72 2.98 0.96
CA ALA A 74 -4.90 1.95 1.59
C ALA A 74 -5.64 1.31 2.77
N VAL A 75 -6.23 2.13 3.66
CA VAL A 75 -7.03 1.67 4.81
C VAL A 75 -8.22 0.83 4.35
N ARG A 76 -8.99 1.32 3.37
CA ARG A 76 -10.18 0.62 2.86
C ARG A 76 -9.84 -0.67 2.14
N SER A 77 -8.62 -0.83 1.64
CA SER A 77 -8.16 -2.03 0.92
C SER A 77 -7.57 -3.11 1.84
N MET A 78 -7.38 -2.83 3.13
CA MET A 78 -6.80 -3.81 4.06
C MET A 78 -7.71 -5.04 4.23
N MET A 79 -7.10 -6.19 4.47
CA MET A 79 -7.78 -7.48 4.48
C MET A 79 -7.37 -8.35 5.67
N LEU A 80 -8.26 -9.29 6.01
CA LEU A 80 -8.00 -10.39 6.93
C LEU A 80 -8.72 -11.65 6.46
N HIS A 81 -7.97 -12.71 6.26
CA HIS A 81 -8.38 -14.03 5.83
C HIS A 81 -9.20 -14.03 4.53
N GLY A 82 -8.65 -13.37 3.51
CA GLY A 82 -9.27 -13.29 2.18
C GLY A 82 -10.53 -12.42 2.12
N GLN A 83 -10.84 -11.69 3.20
CA GLN A 83 -11.98 -10.78 3.29
C GLN A 83 -11.50 -9.37 3.61
N ASN A 84 -12.24 -8.37 3.14
CA ASN A 84 -11.98 -6.98 3.51
C ASN A 84 -12.10 -6.80 5.04
N ALA A 85 -11.24 -5.95 5.61
CA ALA A 85 -11.19 -5.71 7.06
C ALA A 85 -12.18 -4.64 7.57
N GLY A 86 -12.94 -4.01 6.67
CA GLY A 86 -13.90 -2.94 6.99
C GLY A 86 -13.20 -1.63 7.37
N GLY A 87 -12.07 -1.33 6.75
CA GLY A 87 -11.27 -0.15 7.07
C GLY A 87 -12.00 1.16 6.77
N VAL A 88 -11.92 2.12 7.70
CA VAL A 88 -12.38 3.51 7.53
C VAL A 88 -11.30 4.45 8.02
N TRP A 89 -10.99 5.47 7.23
CA TRP A 89 -10.03 6.52 7.56
C TRP A 89 -10.74 7.77 8.09
N ASP A 90 -10.38 8.21 9.29
CA ASP A 90 -10.78 9.50 9.85
C ASP A 90 -9.65 10.51 9.60
N ALA A 91 -9.76 11.27 8.51
CA ALA A 91 -8.76 12.25 8.10
C ALA A 91 -8.58 13.40 9.11
N LEU A 92 -9.61 13.73 9.90
CA LEU A 92 -9.52 14.80 10.91
C LEU A 92 -8.74 14.35 12.15
N LYS A 93 -8.87 13.08 12.52
CA LYS A 93 -8.15 12.51 13.66
C LYS A 93 -6.85 11.79 13.28
N GLU A 94 -6.59 11.68 11.98
CA GLU A 94 -5.52 10.87 11.40
C GLU A 94 -5.49 9.44 11.95
N LYS A 95 -6.68 8.81 12.01
CA LYS A 95 -6.85 7.47 12.59
C LYS A 95 -7.61 6.54 11.66
N SER A 96 -7.13 5.31 11.59
CA SER A 96 -7.83 4.20 10.96
C SER A 96 -8.62 3.39 11.99
N VAL A 97 -9.80 2.93 11.59
CA VAL A 97 -10.60 1.96 12.35
C VAL A 97 -10.97 0.80 11.44
N TYR A 98 -11.12 -0.39 12.02
CA TYR A 98 -11.42 -1.62 11.30
C TYR A 98 -12.45 -2.43 12.07
N GLU A 99 -13.33 -3.12 11.34
CA GLU A 99 -14.21 -4.14 11.92
C GLU A 99 -13.40 -5.35 12.41
N ARG A 100 -12.31 -5.67 11.71
CA ARG A 100 -11.38 -6.75 12.01
C ARG A 100 -9.96 -6.25 11.83
N THR A 101 -9.08 -6.46 12.80
CA THR A 101 -7.67 -6.05 12.67
C THR A 101 -7.02 -6.72 11.46
N PRO A 102 -6.55 -5.97 10.44
CA PRO A 102 -5.86 -6.54 9.30
C PRO A 102 -4.56 -7.26 9.71
N ASP A 103 -4.05 -8.10 8.82
CA ASP A 103 -2.71 -8.66 8.96
C ASP A 103 -1.97 -8.64 7.61
N LYS A 104 -0.69 -8.99 7.66
CA LYS A 104 0.20 -9.08 6.52
C LYS A 104 -0.14 -10.30 5.67
N GLU A 105 -1.16 -10.18 4.84
CA GLU A 105 -1.69 -11.26 4.00
C GLU A 105 -1.84 -10.85 2.53
N SER A 106 -1.86 -11.86 1.66
CA SER A 106 -2.35 -11.69 0.29
C SER A 106 -3.80 -11.20 0.28
N PRO A 107 -4.23 -10.41 -0.72
CA PRO A 107 -3.48 -10.01 -1.91
C PRO A 107 -2.59 -8.79 -1.71
N LEU A 108 -2.75 -8.03 -0.63
CA LEU A 108 -2.17 -6.69 -0.51
C LEU A 108 -0.70 -6.72 -0.10
N TRP A 109 -0.34 -7.67 0.77
CA TRP A 109 1.00 -7.81 1.33
C TRP A 109 1.67 -9.10 0.86
N ASP A 110 2.98 -9.03 0.66
CA ASP A 110 3.81 -10.21 0.55
C ASP A 110 4.18 -10.65 1.96
N VAL A 111 3.60 -11.76 2.40
CA VAL A 111 3.77 -12.34 3.74
C VAL A 111 5.25 -12.55 4.10
N HIS A 112 6.10 -12.84 3.10
CA HIS A 112 7.51 -13.17 3.28
C HIS A 112 8.46 -11.97 3.12
N SER A 113 7.99 -10.86 2.55
CA SER A 113 8.81 -9.65 2.44
C SER A 113 9.19 -9.11 3.81
N LYS A 114 10.33 -8.40 3.92
CA LYS A 114 10.65 -7.60 5.11
C LYS A 114 9.87 -6.29 5.17
N VAL A 115 9.30 -5.85 4.05
CA VAL A 115 8.54 -4.60 3.97
C VAL A 115 7.27 -4.74 4.80
N ILE A 116 7.07 -3.81 5.72
CA ILE A 116 5.92 -3.76 6.64
C ILE A 116 5.23 -2.40 6.63
N TYR A 117 5.80 -1.43 5.92
CA TYR A 117 5.24 -0.10 5.71
C TYR A 117 5.14 0.21 4.23
N TYR A 118 3.99 0.74 3.81
CA TYR A 118 3.82 1.33 2.48
C TYR A 118 3.61 2.82 2.58
N TRP A 119 4.33 3.58 1.73
CA TRP A 119 4.05 4.97 1.46
C TRP A 119 2.63 5.16 0.90
N THR A 120 2.00 6.26 1.30
CA THR A 120 0.77 6.76 0.71
C THR A 120 1.04 8.11 0.05
N LEU A 121 0.11 8.57 -0.78
CA LEU A 121 0.20 9.84 -1.48
C LEU A 121 0.04 11.04 -0.54
N ASP A 122 -0.73 10.88 0.53
CA ASP A 122 -1.16 11.99 1.37
C ASP A 122 -0.04 12.49 2.28
N THR A 123 -0.11 13.79 2.58
CA THR A 123 0.82 14.54 3.43
C THR A 123 0.01 15.15 4.57
N PRO A 124 0.48 15.11 5.83
CA PRO A 124 -0.21 15.74 6.93
C PRO A 124 -0.23 17.26 6.77
N ALA A 125 -1.32 17.90 7.20
CA ALA A 125 -1.55 19.32 6.97
C ALA A 125 -0.56 20.24 7.72
N ASP A 126 0.08 19.73 8.77
CA ASP A 126 0.99 20.48 9.63
C ASP A 126 2.49 20.34 9.26
N ASP A 127 2.87 19.37 8.42
CA ASP A 127 4.27 19.18 8.00
C ASP A 127 4.38 18.59 6.58
N GLU A 128 4.56 19.46 5.59
CA GLU A 128 4.70 19.06 4.18
C GLU A 128 5.93 18.19 3.88
N ARG A 129 6.90 18.13 4.79
CA ARG A 129 8.10 17.28 4.65
C ARG A 129 7.82 15.82 4.99
N ARG A 130 6.63 15.52 5.50
CA ARG A 130 6.20 14.19 5.87
C ARG A 130 5.18 13.64 4.88
N ALA A 131 5.03 12.33 4.88
CA ALA A 131 3.94 11.64 4.21
C ALA A 131 3.39 10.56 5.13
N TYR A 132 2.13 10.17 4.92
CA TYR A 132 1.58 9.04 5.66
C TYR A 132 2.12 7.72 5.12
N ILE A 133 2.26 6.76 6.01
CA ILE A 133 2.54 5.36 5.75
C ILE A 133 1.43 4.51 6.35
N ILE A 134 1.08 3.41 5.68
CA ILE A 134 0.24 2.36 6.25
C ILE A 134 1.09 1.18 6.69
N VAL A 135 0.76 0.59 7.82
CA VAL A 135 1.39 -0.62 8.36
C VAL A 135 0.53 -1.84 8.05
N TYR A 136 1.15 -3.03 7.94
CA TYR A 136 0.43 -4.28 7.66
C TYR A 136 -0.75 -4.62 8.58
N HIS A 137 -0.79 -4.09 9.80
CA HIS A 137 -1.93 -4.28 10.71
C HIS A 137 -2.95 -3.11 10.64
N GLY A 138 -2.84 -2.25 9.63
CA GLY A 138 -3.77 -1.19 9.31
C GLY A 138 -3.52 0.16 9.98
N GLY A 139 -2.53 0.28 10.86
CA GLY A 139 -2.16 1.57 11.46
C GLY A 139 -1.63 2.55 10.41
N VAL A 140 -1.93 3.84 10.57
CA VAL A 140 -1.40 4.93 9.72
C VAL A 140 -0.54 5.84 10.58
N TYR A 141 0.65 6.18 10.10
CA TYR A 141 1.62 7.03 10.78
C TYR A 141 2.29 7.97 9.79
N THR A 142 3.05 8.96 10.27
CA THR A 142 3.84 9.85 9.41
C THR A 142 5.33 9.51 9.45
N LYS A 143 6.00 9.70 8.32
CA LYS A 143 7.46 9.56 8.16
C LYS A 143 8.02 10.71 7.34
N MET A 144 9.31 11.00 7.48
CA MET A 144 9.97 12.02 6.65
C MET A 144 10.04 11.52 5.22
N LYS A 145 9.74 12.34 4.22
CA LYS A 145 9.76 11.93 2.80
C LYS A 145 11.14 11.40 2.35
N THR A 146 12.20 11.79 3.05
CA THR A 146 13.59 11.34 2.87
C THR A 146 13.92 10.03 3.57
N ASP A 147 12.98 9.42 4.32
CA ASP A 147 13.21 8.13 4.97
C ASP A 147 13.27 7.01 3.93
N GLU A 148 14.28 6.14 4.01
CA GLU A 148 14.50 5.05 3.05
C GLU A 148 14.76 3.71 3.74
N GLN A 149 14.21 3.52 4.95
CA GLN A 149 14.47 2.31 5.72
C GLN A 149 14.06 1.07 4.92
N SER A 150 14.85 -0.01 5.03
CA SER A 150 14.69 -1.17 4.14
C SER A 150 13.34 -1.92 4.23
N TYR A 151 12.55 -1.62 5.26
CA TYR A 151 11.20 -2.16 5.50
C TYR A 151 10.07 -1.18 5.11
N LEU A 152 10.40 -0.02 4.56
CA LEU A 152 9.49 1.05 4.13
C LEU A 152 9.57 1.20 2.61
N SER A 153 8.52 0.75 1.93
CA SER A 153 8.44 0.77 0.47
C SER A 153 7.08 1.28 0.02
N PHE A 154 6.58 0.86 -1.13
CA PHE A 154 5.25 1.19 -1.61
C PHE A 154 4.65 0.04 -2.40
N ARG A 155 3.36 0.15 -2.69
CA ARG A 155 2.72 -0.60 -3.75
C ARG A 155 1.84 0.34 -4.56
N ALA A 156 2.09 0.44 -5.85
CA ALA A 156 1.38 1.36 -6.72
C ALA A 156 -0.05 0.88 -6.97
N VAL A 157 -0.95 1.84 -7.18
CA VAL A 157 -2.36 1.60 -7.50
C VAL A 157 -2.80 2.39 -8.73
N LYS A 158 -3.85 1.89 -9.38
CA LYS A 158 -4.64 2.61 -10.38
C LYS A 158 -6.13 2.26 -10.21
N GLU A 159 -7.00 3.11 -10.74
CA GLU A 159 -8.44 2.84 -10.77
C GLU A 159 -8.74 1.58 -11.59
N ALA A 160 -9.71 0.78 -11.13
CA ALA A 160 -10.29 -0.27 -11.97
C ALA A 160 -11.14 0.38 -13.07
N LYS A 161 -10.98 -0.09 -14.31
CA LYS A 161 -11.82 0.33 -15.45
C LYS A 161 -13.20 -0.32 -15.38
#